data_AF-A0AA49Q421-F1
#
_entry.id   AF-A0AA49Q421-F1
#
_cell.length_a   1.000
_cell.length_b   1.000
_cell.length_c   1.000
_cell.angle_alpha   90.00
_cell.angle_beta   90.00
_cell.angle_gamma   90.00
#
_symmetry.space_group_name_H-M   'P 1'
#
loop_
_entity.id
_entity.type
_entity.pdbx_description
1 polymer ?
#
loop_
_entity_poly.entity_id
_entity_poly.type
_entity_poly.pdbx_seq_one_letter_code
_entity_poly.pdbx_strand_id
1 'polypeptide(L)'
;MSRAFVNDDHEPPRKTGRYERPPDDAPDFAVRAARLLLEAARVSEIADCEAATGLRWADPQFAAAVEAIRAEAELSGDDRLETVATRYLRGVG
;
A
#
# COMPACT_ATOMS: atom_id res chain seq x y z
N MET A 1 18.69 -21.76 30.12
CA MET A 1 18.49 -20.35 29.70
C MET A 1 17.70 -20.36 28.41
N SER A 2 16.38 -20.36 28.52
CA SER A 2 15.45 -20.45 27.38
C SER A 2 15.35 -19.09 26.68
N ARG A 3 15.76 -19.00 25.42
CA ARG A 3 15.36 -17.91 24.53
C ARG A 3 14.11 -18.37 23.81
N ALA A 4 12.95 -18.08 24.41
CA ALA A 4 11.70 -18.09 23.68
C ALA A 4 11.78 -16.98 22.63
N PHE A 5 12.04 -17.34 21.39
CA PHE A 5 11.68 -16.50 20.26
C PHE A 5 10.17 -16.60 20.15
N VAL A 6 9.47 -15.59 20.67
CA VAL A 6 8.09 -15.32 20.27
C VAL A 6 8.20 -14.90 18.81
N ASN A 7 7.85 -15.81 17.92
CA ASN A 7 7.50 -15.47 16.55
C ASN A 7 6.22 -14.67 16.68
N ASP A 8 6.35 -13.34 16.61
CA ASP A 8 5.21 -12.43 16.52
C ASP A 8 4.38 -12.91 15.33
N ASP A 9 3.09 -13.14 15.56
CA ASP A 9 2.14 -13.62 14.57
C ASP A 9 2.12 -12.63 13.40
N HIS A 10 2.97 -12.86 12.40
CA HIS A 10 2.79 -12.29 11.07
C HIS A 10 1.66 -13.10 10.44
N GLU A 11 0.43 -12.87 10.91
CA GLU A 11 -0.76 -13.35 10.22
C GLU A 11 -0.59 -12.87 8.76
N PRO A 12 -0.48 -13.79 7.78
CA PRO A 12 -0.32 -13.38 6.40
C PRO A 12 -1.53 -12.49 6.12
N PRO A 13 -1.31 -11.25 5.69
CA PRO A 13 -2.40 -10.31 5.64
C PRO A 13 -3.44 -10.88 4.66
N ARG A 14 -4.66 -11.06 5.17
CA ARG A 14 -5.69 -11.83 4.50
C ARG A 14 -5.93 -11.26 3.12
N LYS A 15 -6.15 -12.14 2.14
CA LYS A 15 -6.65 -11.75 0.82
C LYS A 15 -7.87 -10.85 0.99
N THR A 16 -7.76 -9.57 0.70
CA THR A 16 -8.86 -8.64 1.03
C THR A 16 -10.04 -8.83 0.08
N GLY A 17 -9.79 -9.40 -1.12
CA GLY A 17 -10.81 -9.90 -2.05
C GLY A 17 -11.90 -8.90 -2.44
N ARG A 18 -11.72 -7.61 -2.12
CA ARG A 18 -12.69 -6.52 -2.26
C ARG A 18 -11.94 -5.21 -2.49
N TYR A 19 -11.22 -5.12 -3.60
CA TYR A 19 -10.70 -3.84 -4.04
C TYR A 19 -11.79 -3.12 -4.82
N GLU A 20 -12.24 -1.97 -4.31
CA GLU A 20 -13.18 -1.10 -5.00
C GLU A 20 -12.45 0.18 -5.40
N ARG A 21 -12.62 0.56 -6.67
CA ARG A 21 -12.04 1.81 -7.16
C ARG A 21 -12.69 2.98 -6.42
N PRO A 22 -11.91 3.92 -5.87
CA PRO A 22 -12.49 5.15 -5.30
C PRO A 22 -13.28 5.93 -6.37
N PRO A 23 -14.29 6.72 -6.00
CA PRO A 23 -15.01 7.58 -6.95
C PRO A 23 -14.07 8.56 -7.64
N ASP A 24 -14.12 8.61 -8.97
CA ASP A 24 -13.18 9.41 -9.78
C ASP A 24 -13.34 10.93 -9.56
N ASP A 25 -14.51 11.39 -9.11
CA ASP A 25 -14.81 12.80 -8.82
C ASP A 25 -14.48 13.22 -7.38
N ALA A 26 -13.98 12.29 -6.56
CA ALA A 26 -13.63 12.59 -5.18
C ALA A 26 -12.34 13.45 -5.12
N PRO A 27 -12.32 14.54 -4.32
CA PRO A 27 -11.14 15.40 -4.20
C PRO A 27 -9.93 14.68 -3.58
N ASP A 28 -10.17 13.59 -2.86
CA ASP A 28 -9.16 12.73 -2.25
C ASP A 28 -8.89 11.45 -3.07
N PHE A 29 -9.36 11.37 -4.32
CA PHE A 29 -9.20 10.20 -5.19
C PHE A 29 -7.75 9.71 -5.24
N ALA A 30 -6.79 10.61 -5.48
CA ALA A 30 -5.37 10.25 -5.58
C ALA A 30 -4.83 9.61 -4.30
N VAL A 31 -5.21 10.13 -3.13
CA VAL A 31 -4.78 9.61 -1.83
C VAL A 31 -5.42 8.25 -1.56
N ARG A 32 -6.72 8.10 -1.86
CA ARG A 32 -7.44 6.83 -1.68
C ARG A 32 -6.93 5.75 -2.62
N ALA A 33 -6.67 6.08 -3.89
CA ALA A 33 -6.10 5.18 -4.88
C ALA A 33 -4.69 4.74 -4.49
N ALA A 34 -3.84 5.69 -4.07
CA ALA A 34 -2.51 5.40 -3.55
C ALA A 34 -2.57 4.45 -2.35
N ARG A 35 -3.38 4.76 -1.32
CA ARG A 35 -3.54 3.89 -0.14
C ARG A 35 -4.01 2.50 -0.53
N LEU A 36 -4.96 2.38 -1.45
CA LEU A 36 -5.48 1.09 -1.90
C LEU A 36 -4.40 0.22 -2.55
N LEU A 37 -3.58 0.80 -3.43
CA LEU A 37 -2.45 0.10 -4.06
C LEU A 37 -1.39 -0.31 -3.04
N LEU A 38 -1.06 0.56 -2.08
CA LEU A 38 -0.08 0.26 -1.04
C LEU A 38 -0.57 -0.86 -0.11
N GLU A 39 -1.83 -0.83 0.32
CA GLU A 39 -2.42 -1.89 1.13
C GLU A 39 -2.45 -3.23 0.37
N ALA A 40 -2.81 -3.24 -0.91
CA ALA A 40 -2.71 -4.43 -1.76
C ALA A 40 -1.27 -4.95 -1.85
N ALA A 41 -0.29 -4.05 -1.95
CA ALA A 41 1.12 -4.41 -2.01
C ALA A 41 1.68 -4.94 -0.67
N ARG A 42 1.14 -4.50 0.49
CA ARG A 42 1.49 -5.09 1.79
C ARG A 42 1.19 -6.58 1.80
N VAL A 43 0.16 -7.00 1.08
CA VAL A 43 -0.35 -8.38 1.03
C VAL A 43 0.02 -9.13 -0.26
N SER A 44 0.86 -8.53 -1.11
CA SER A 44 1.29 -9.08 -2.41
C SER A 44 0.14 -9.33 -3.42
N GLU A 45 -0.93 -8.55 -3.34
CA GLU A 45 -2.12 -8.63 -4.22
C GLU A 45 -2.25 -7.45 -5.19
N ILE A 46 -1.13 -6.87 -5.61
CA ILE A 46 -1.12 -5.74 -6.54
C ILE A 46 -1.90 -6.08 -7.81
N ALA A 47 -1.62 -7.24 -8.42
CA ALA A 47 -2.28 -7.67 -9.66
C ALA A 47 -3.81 -7.80 -9.51
N ASP A 48 -4.29 -8.31 -8.37
CA ASP A 48 -5.73 -8.44 -8.11
C ASP A 48 -6.37 -7.06 -7.91
N CYS A 49 -5.68 -6.13 -7.23
CA CYS A 49 -6.13 -4.75 -7.04
C CYS A 49 -6.19 -3.97 -8.36
N GLU A 50 -5.15 -4.09 -9.20
CA GLU A 50 -5.13 -3.47 -10.54
C GLU A 50 -6.27 -4.03 -11.41
N ALA A 51 -6.48 -5.35 -11.40
CA ALA A 51 -7.55 -5.98 -12.17
C ALA A 51 -8.96 -5.52 -11.73
N ALA A 52 -9.17 -5.34 -10.43
CA ALA A 52 -10.47 -4.95 -9.88
C ALA A 52 -10.79 -3.46 -10.06
N THR A 53 -9.77 -2.59 -10.02
CA THR A 53 -9.96 -1.13 -9.97
C THR A 53 -9.53 -0.40 -11.23
N GLY A 54 -8.77 -1.05 -12.11
CA GLY A 54 -8.11 -0.41 -13.25
C GLY A 54 -7.05 0.61 -12.85
N LEU A 55 -6.66 0.69 -11.58
CA LEU A 55 -5.51 1.46 -11.14
C LEU A 55 -4.22 0.73 -11.54
N ARG A 56 -3.11 1.46 -11.61
CA ARG A 56 -1.81 0.92 -11.96
C ARG A 56 -0.79 1.17 -10.86
N TRP A 57 -0.01 0.15 -10.54
CA TRP A 57 1.14 0.25 -9.65
C TRP A 57 2.20 1.15 -10.26
N ALA A 58 2.83 1.97 -9.40
CA ALA A 58 3.83 2.95 -9.81
C ALA A 58 3.35 3.93 -10.89
N ASP A 59 2.06 4.27 -10.89
CA ASP A 59 1.54 5.34 -11.72
C ASP A 59 2.04 6.71 -11.23
N PRO A 60 2.72 7.50 -12.09
CA PRO A 60 3.24 8.82 -11.71
C PRO A 60 2.16 9.77 -11.17
N GLN A 61 0.89 9.60 -11.57
CA GLN A 61 -0.21 10.44 -11.11
C GLN A 61 -0.43 10.37 -9.58
N PHE A 62 -0.01 9.28 -8.93
CA PHE A 62 -0.17 9.08 -7.48
C PHE A 62 1.12 9.29 -6.69
N ALA A 63 2.25 9.62 -7.34
CA ALA A 63 3.56 9.71 -6.68
C ALA A 63 3.55 10.70 -5.50
N ALA A 64 2.99 11.90 -5.69
CA ALA A 64 2.90 12.91 -4.62
C ALA A 64 2.04 12.43 -3.43
N ALA A 65 0.96 11.68 -3.69
CA ALA A 65 0.14 11.11 -2.63
C ALA A 65 0.89 10.00 -1.87
N VAL A 66 1.64 9.16 -2.59
CA VAL A 66 2.47 8.10 -1.99
C VAL A 66 3.61 8.67 -1.16
N GLU A 67 4.23 9.78 -1.58
CA GLU A 67 5.24 10.49 -0.77
C GLU A 67 4.66 10.98 0.55
N ALA A 68 3.47 11.58 0.53
CA ALA A 68 2.78 12.03 1.75
C ALA A 68 2.45 10.85 2.69
N ILE A 69 1.96 9.73 2.14
CA ILE A 69 1.66 8.51 2.91
C ILE A 69 2.95 7.92 3.49
N ARG A 70 4.06 7.93 2.75
CA ARG A 70 5.36 7.45 3.24
C ARG A 70 5.83 8.28 4.44
N ALA A 71 5.75 9.61 4.36
CA ALA A 71 6.11 10.49 5.47
C ALA A 71 5.20 10.25 6.69
N GLU A 72 3.91 10.02 6.49
CA GLU A 72 2.97 9.63 7.57
C GLU A 72 3.35 8.28 8.20
N ALA A 73 3.73 7.29 7.38
CA ALA A 73 4.18 5.97 7.84
C ALA A 73 5.45 6.07 8.69
N GLU A 74 6.42 6.89 8.27
CA GLU A 74 7.66 7.13 9.02
C GLU A 74 7.37 7.77 10.38
N LEU A 75 6.51 8.80 10.41
CA LEU A 75 6.12 9.47 11.66
C LEU A 75 5.34 8.57 12.62
N SER A 76 4.59 7.60 12.09
CA SER A 76 3.78 6.67 12.89
C SER A 76 4.50 5.36 13.23
N GLY A 77 5.67 5.10 12.65
CA GLY A 77 6.42 3.86 12.83
C GLY A 77 5.79 2.66 12.10
N ASP A 78 5.02 2.88 11.02
CA ASP A 78 4.54 1.80 10.15
C ASP A 78 5.62 1.44 9.10
N ASP A 79 6.65 0.74 9.55
CA ASP A 79 7.79 0.31 8.71
C ASP A 79 7.35 -0.48 7.46
N ARG A 80 6.25 -1.24 7.59
CA ARG A 80 5.73 -2.06 6.50
C ARG A 80 5.14 -1.19 5.40
N LEU A 81 4.34 -0.18 5.78
CA LEU A 81 3.78 0.78 4.83
C LEU A 81 4.87 1.64 4.20
N GLU A 82 5.85 2.11 4.98
CA GLU A 82 6.97 2.90 4.49
C GLU A 82 7.79 2.15 3.43
N THR A 83 8.10 0.88 3.69
CA THR A 83 8.83 0.00 2.77
C THR A 83 8.08 -0.17 1.44
N VAL A 84 6.77 -0.39 1.50
CA VAL A 84 5.93 -0.58 0.32
C VAL A 84 5.78 0.71 -0.47
N ALA A 85 5.61 1.85 0.21
CA ALA A 85 5.58 3.18 -0.43
C ALA A 85 6.92 3.51 -1.11
N THR A 86 8.05 3.19 -0.47
CA THR A 86 9.38 3.34 -1.09
C THR A 86 9.52 2.49 -2.34
N ARG A 87 9.03 1.25 -2.33
CA ARG A 87 9.03 0.38 -3.51
C ARG A 87 8.16 0.93 -4.63
N TYR A 88 7.00 1.50 -4.31
CA TYR A 88 6.13 2.17 -5.29
C TYR A 88 6.89 3.27 -6.00
N LEU A 89 7.48 4.21 -5.24
CA LEU A 89 8.17 5.39 -5.78
C LEU A 89 9.37 5.02 -6.64
N ARG A 90 10.10 3.94 -6.31
CA ARG A 90 11.21 3.43 -7.14
C ARG A 90 10.74 2.85 -8.48
N GLY A 91 9.49 2.41 -8.57
CA GLY A 91 8.91 1.92 -9.81
C GLY A 91 8.34 3.03 -10.71
N VAL A 92 8.18 4.25 -10.18
CA VAL A 92 7.66 5.39 -10.93
C VAL A 92 8.72 5.79 -11.96
N GLY A 93 8.35 5.78 -13.24
CA GLY A 93 9.21 6.10 -14.38
C GLY A 93 8.47 6.92 -15.41
#